data_AF-A0AAU3QWY3-F1
#
_entry.id   AF-A0AAU3QWY3-F1
#
_cell.length_a   1.000
_cell.length_b   1.000
_cell.length_c   1.000
_cell.angle_alpha   90.00
_cell.angle_beta   90.00
_cell.angle_gamma   90.00
#
_symmetry.space_group_name_H-M   'P 1'
#
loop_
_entity.id
_entity.type
_entity.pdbx_description
1 polymer ?
#
loop_
_entity_poly.entity_id
_entity_poly.type
_entity_poly.pdbx_seq_one_letter_code
_entity_poly.pdbx_strand_id
1 'polypeptide(L)'
;MGTDIDGAIESRSADGCWETEVDLLDFRLGRDHDAWDCLFGVSRAWGVERPLFAYRGLPNDVSDPVRETGVGDYQHSHTYATWAEVAAVDWDGPLADGPAWSWVGEWRPGEDGELILHDVTWATPDLGEAAADTFGGDSLLAPSEWPLAGEVHLGGVVYRPVVLTARMLTPPEKGRWAAVWKAMRDLAAEYGDENVRLVVWFG
;
A
#
# COMPACT_ATOMS: atom_id res chain seq x y z
N MET A 1 2.63 -21.55 4.05
CA MET A 1 1.72 -20.94 5.03
C MET A 1 1.57 -19.50 4.58
N GLY A 2 0.35 -19.03 4.28
CA GLY A 2 0.14 -17.66 3.82
C GLY A 2 -0.04 -16.75 5.03
N THR A 3 0.48 -15.53 4.94
CA THR A 3 0.26 -14.49 5.94
C THR A 3 -1.12 -13.85 5.72
N ASP A 4 -1.88 -13.69 6.80
CA ASP A 4 -3.14 -12.95 6.83
C ASP A 4 -2.99 -11.68 7.69
N ILE A 5 -3.90 -10.70 7.51
CA ILE A 5 -3.93 -9.43 8.26
C ILE A 5 -5.12 -9.43 9.21
N ASP A 6 -4.85 -9.02 10.45
CA ASP A 6 -5.85 -8.79 11.50
C ASP A 6 -5.65 -7.38 12.09
N GLY A 7 -6.66 -6.86 12.76
CA GLY A 7 -6.58 -5.52 13.33
C GLY A 7 -7.91 -4.99 13.83
N ALA A 8 -7.88 -3.75 14.32
CA ALA A 8 -9.07 -3.02 14.72
C ALA A 8 -8.92 -1.52 14.45
N ILE A 9 -10.05 -0.84 14.27
CA ILE A 9 -10.13 0.62 14.43
C ILE A 9 -10.58 0.89 15.87
N GLU A 10 -9.79 1.66 16.59
CA GLU A 10 -10.08 2.08 17.96
C GLU A 10 -10.42 3.57 18.00
N SER A 11 -11.38 3.94 18.85
CA SER A 11 -11.66 5.33 19.22
C SER A 11 -11.16 5.59 20.64
N ARG A 12 -10.87 6.86 20.95
CA ARG A 12 -10.50 7.29 22.30
C ARG A 12 -11.65 8.04 22.95
N SER A 13 -12.15 7.52 24.05
CA SER A 13 -13.20 8.12 24.86
C SER A 13 -12.69 9.35 25.64
N ALA A 14 -13.64 10.15 26.16
CA ALA A 14 -13.32 11.38 26.89
C ALA A 14 -12.56 11.16 28.21
N ASP A 15 -12.64 9.96 28.80
CA ASP A 15 -11.85 9.54 29.96
C ASP A 15 -10.44 9.04 29.57
N GLY A 16 -10.12 9.03 28.28
CA GLY A 16 -8.81 8.77 27.73
C GLY A 16 -8.50 7.30 27.44
N CYS A 17 -9.49 6.40 27.58
CA CYS A 17 -9.39 4.99 27.26
C CYS A 17 -9.58 4.74 25.75
N TRP A 18 -8.94 3.71 25.22
CA TRP A 18 -9.18 3.26 23.85
C TRP A 18 -10.21 2.14 23.84
N GLU A 19 -11.17 2.22 22.93
CA GLU A 19 -12.24 1.24 22.73
C GLU A 19 -12.23 0.74 21.28
N THR A 20 -12.48 -0.55 21.09
CA THR A 20 -12.59 -1.13 19.74
C THR A 20 -13.94 -0.77 19.15
N GLU A 21 -13.95 -0.12 17.98
CA GLU A 21 -15.16 0.25 17.24
C GLU A 21 -15.46 -0.73 16.11
N VAL A 22 -14.42 -1.16 15.39
CA VAL A 22 -14.54 -1.98 14.19
C VAL A 22 -13.44 -3.03 14.17
N ASP A 23 -13.82 -4.29 13.93
CA ASP A 23 -12.88 -5.36 13.62
C ASP A 23 -12.45 -5.24 12.15
N LEU A 24 -11.14 -5.27 11.87
CA LEU A 24 -10.63 -5.16 10.51
C LEU A 24 -11.11 -6.31 9.61
N LEU A 25 -11.41 -7.48 10.17
CA LEU A 25 -11.93 -8.64 9.44
C LEU A 25 -13.31 -8.37 8.82
N ASP A 26 -14.09 -7.44 9.36
CA ASP A 26 -15.41 -7.08 8.82
C ASP A 26 -15.31 -6.47 7.42
N PHE A 27 -14.15 -5.87 7.07
CA PHE A 27 -13.89 -5.33 5.73
C PHE A 27 -13.55 -6.38 4.69
N ARG A 28 -13.24 -7.63 5.09
CA ARG A 28 -12.88 -8.74 4.20
C ARG A 28 -11.80 -8.37 3.16
N LEU A 29 -10.73 -7.74 3.63
CA LEU A 29 -9.64 -7.22 2.78
C LEU A 29 -8.93 -8.32 1.97
N GLY A 30 -9.00 -9.57 2.41
CA GLY A 30 -8.26 -10.69 1.81
C GLY A 30 -6.75 -10.44 1.85
N ARG A 31 -5.99 -11.16 1.02
CA ARG A 31 -4.55 -10.96 0.87
C ARG A 31 -4.27 -9.86 -0.14
N ASP A 32 -3.99 -8.67 0.37
CA ASP A 32 -3.67 -7.47 -0.42
C ASP A 32 -2.22 -7.07 -0.16
N HIS A 33 -1.30 -7.88 -0.70
CA HIS A 33 0.13 -7.76 -0.43
C HIS A 33 0.72 -6.42 -0.87
N ASP A 34 0.18 -5.81 -1.93
CA ASP A 34 0.61 -4.51 -2.43
C ASP A 34 0.27 -3.41 -1.42
N ALA A 35 -0.95 -3.44 -0.87
CA ALA A 35 -1.33 -2.53 0.20
C ALA A 35 -0.54 -2.80 1.49
N TRP A 36 -0.29 -4.06 1.86
CA TRP A 36 0.46 -4.38 3.07
C TRP A 36 1.92 -3.92 3.01
N ASP A 37 2.54 -4.03 1.83
CA ASP A 37 3.90 -3.55 1.64
C ASP A 37 3.96 -2.02 1.68
N CYS A 38 3.04 -1.35 0.96
CA CYS A 38 2.94 0.10 0.96
C CYS A 38 2.63 0.71 2.32
N LEU A 39 1.64 0.15 3.04
CA LEU A 39 1.14 0.71 4.29
C LEU A 39 2.00 0.29 5.48
N PHE A 40 2.43 -0.97 5.54
CA PHE A 40 2.98 -1.58 6.75
C PHE A 40 4.36 -2.22 6.56
N GLY A 41 4.88 -2.26 5.34
CA GLY A 41 6.16 -2.90 5.02
C GLY A 41 6.13 -4.42 5.13
N VAL A 42 4.96 -5.04 4.98
CA VAL A 42 4.76 -6.49 5.11
C VAL A 42 4.45 -7.09 3.75
N SER A 43 5.47 -7.67 3.12
CA SER A 43 5.48 -8.50 1.90
C SER A 43 6.78 -8.26 1.11
N ARG A 44 7.41 -7.08 1.29
CA ARG A 44 8.66 -6.66 0.63
C ARG A 44 8.60 -6.86 -0.88
N ALA A 45 7.58 -6.30 -1.53
CA ALA A 45 7.63 -6.13 -2.97
C ALA A 45 8.83 -5.21 -3.27
N TRP A 46 9.65 -5.59 -4.24
CA TRP A 46 11.00 -5.07 -4.50
C TRP A 46 11.06 -3.61 -5.00
N GLY A 47 10.08 -2.77 -4.64
CA GLY A 47 9.98 -1.36 -5.03
C GLY A 47 9.46 -0.41 -3.95
N VAL A 48 9.15 -0.89 -2.73
CA VAL A 48 8.76 -0.03 -1.59
C VAL A 48 9.90 0.03 -0.57
N GLU A 49 10.54 1.19 -0.44
CA GLU A 49 11.61 1.44 0.54
C GLU A 49 11.09 2.20 1.78
N ARG A 50 10.03 2.99 1.58
CA ARG A 50 9.44 3.89 2.59
C ARG A 50 7.96 3.60 2.81
N PRO A 51 7.61 2.48 3.47
CA PRO A 51 6.23 2.21 3.84
C PRO A 51 5.69 3.28 4.81
N LEU A 52 4.39 3.60 4.71
CA LEU A 52 3.81 4.76 5.40
C LEU A 52 3.78 4.62 6.93
N PHE A 53 3.44 3.44 7.43
CA PHE A 53 3.16 3.18 8.84
C PHE A 53 3.87 1.93 9.34
N ALA A 54 5.06 1.59 8.84
CA ALA A 54 5.76 0.38 9.26
C ALA A 54 6.50 0.54 10.60
N TYR A 55 6.76 -0.60 11.26
CA TYR A 55 7.71 -0.74 12.37
C TYR A 55 7.41 0.09 13.63
N ARG A 56 6.13 0.37 13.92
CA ARG A 56 5.74 1.15 15.10
C ARG A 56 5.45 0.29 16.34
N GLY A 57 5.24 -1.00 16.14
CA GLY A 57 4.89 -1.94 17.22
C GLY A 57 3.42 -1.82 17.63
N LEU A 58 3.05 -2.58 18.67
CA LEU A 58 1.74 -2.48 19.30
C LEU A 58 1.74 -1.34 20.33
N PRO A 59 0.78 -0.39 20.30
CA PRO A 59 0.67 0.60 21.36
C PRO A 59 0.48 -0.05 22.74
N ASN A 60 1.06 0.54 23.79
CA ASN A 60 0.93 0.00 25.14
C ASN A 60 -0.48 0.15 25.71
N ASP A 61 -1.23 1.14 25.20
CA ASP A 61 -2.58 1.54 25.62
C ASP A 61 -3.66 1.03 24.66
N VAL A 62 -3.42 -0.08 23.93
CA VAL A 62 -4.49 -0.77 23.19
C VAL A 62 -5.63 -1.20 24.11
N SER A 63 -6.84 -1.21 23.53
CA SER A 63 -8.04 -1.72 24.18
C SER A 63 -7.88 -3.20 24.54
N ASP A 64 -8.66 -3.64 25.52
CA ASP A 64 -8.60 -5.04 25.98
C ASP A 64 -8.84 -6.06 24.85
N PRO A 65 -9.82 -5.88 23.93
CA PRO A 65 -10.00 -6.79 22.80
C PRO A 65 -8.74 -6.92 21.93
N VAL A 66 -8.12 -5.80 21.55
CA VAL A 66 -6.89 -5.79 20.75
C VAL A 66 -5.72 -6.42 21.51
N ARG A 67 -5.64 -6.23 22.82
CA ARG A 67 -4.62 -6.87 23.66
C ARG A 67 -4.77 -8.38 23.70
N GLU A 68 -6.00 -8.87 23.78
CA GLU A 68 -6.32 -10.30 23.85
C GLU A 68 -6.06 -11.02 22.53
N THR A 69 -6.36 -10.39 21.39
CA THR A 69 -6.24 -11.01 20.06
C THR A 69 -4.93 -10.71 19.36
N GLY A 70 -4.35 -9.53 19.62
CA GLY A 70 -3.15 -9.04 18.98
C GLY A 70 -1.86 -9.56 19.61
N VAL A 71 -1.89 -10.18 20.78
CA VAL A 71 -0.68 -10.69 21.46
C VAL A 71 -0.67 -12.21 21.49
N GLY A 72 0.26 -12.82 20.77
CA GLY A 72 0.49 -14.26 20.79
C GLY A 72 1.72 -14.67 19.98
N ASP A 73 2.07 -15.97 20.04
CA ASP A 73 3.31 -16.51 19.48
C ASP A 73 3.39 -16.44 17.94
N TYR A 74 2.24 -16.25 17.28
CA TYR A 74 2.13 -16.20 15.82
C TYR A 74 1.87 -14.79 15.28
N GLN A 75 1.48 -13.85 16.14
CA GLN A 75 1.23 -12.47 15.76
C GLN A 75 2.55 -11.71 15.66
N HIS A 76 2.77 -11.04 14.55
CA HIS A 76 4.00 -10.29 14.28
C HIS A 76 3.73 -9.01 13.50
N SER A 77 4.80 -8.22 13.30
CA SER A 77 4.79 -6.97 12.52
C SER A 77 3.71 -5.98 12.94
N HIS A 78 3.42 -5.89 14.25
CA HIS A 78 2.44 -4.95 14.80
C HIS A 78 2.78 -3.53 14.39
N THR A 79 1.74 -2.80 14.01
CA THR A 79 1.87 -1.37 13.75
C THR A 79 0.52 -0.68 13.85
N TYR A 80 0.53 0.65 13.78
CA TYR A 80 -0.67 1.47 13.91
C TYR A 80 -0.52 2.82 13.20
N ALA A 81 -1.65 3.46 12.91
CA ALA A 81 -1.73 4.81 12.37
C ALA A 81 -2.94 5.54 12.93
N THR A 82 -2.78 6.80 13.37
CA THR A 82 -3.94 7.64 13.71
C THR A 82 -4.61 8.18 12.46
N TRP A 83 -5.87 8.61 12.56
CA TRP A 83 -6.52 9.29 11.44
C TRP A 83 -5.80 10.59 11.08
N ALA A 84 -5.30 11.35 12.06
CA ALA A 84 -4.50 12.54 11.81
C ALA A 84 -3.29 12.24 10.90
N GLU A 85 -2.59 11.12 11.13
CA GLU A 85 -1.46 10.70 10.29
C GLU A 85 -1.92 10.27 8.89
N VAL A 86 -2.99 9.47 8.79
CA VAL A 86 -3.54 9.01 7.50
C VAL A 86 -4.02 10.20 6.65
N ALA A 87 -4.67 11.17 7.28
CA ALA A 87 -5.15 12.38 6.62
C ALA A 87 -4.01 13.30 6.13
N ALA A 88 -2.84 13.24 6.78
CA ALA A 88 -1.67 14.02 6.42
C ALA A 88 -0.77 13.35 5.37
N VAL A 89 -1.05 12.12 4.95
CA VAL A 89 -0.24 11.40 3.95
C VAL A 89 -0.23 12.14 2.61
N ASP A 90 0.97 12.37 2.08
CA ASP A 90 1.18 12.65 0.67
C ASP A 90 1.10 11.33 -0.13
N TRP A 91 -0.11 11.02 -0.63
CA TRP A 91 -0.38 9.78 -1.36
C TRP A 91 0.33 9.70 -2.71
N ASP A 92 0.79 10.84 -3.24
CA ASP A 92 1.50 10.94 -4.51
C ASP A 92 3.02 11.05 -4.29
N GLY A 93 3.48 10.99 -3.04
CA GLY A 93 4.88 10.96 -2.66
C GLY A 93 5.58 9.64 -3.05
N PRO A 94 6.88 9.68 -3.38
CA PRO A 94 7.62 8.51 -3.83
C PRO A 94 7.97 7.55 -2.68
N LEU A 95 7.63 6.27 -2.86
CA LEU A 95 7.93 5.20 -1.91
C LEU A 95 9.38 4.66 -2.01
N ALA A 96 10.14 5.07 -3.02
CA ALA A 96 11.55 4.72 -3.24
C ALA A 96 12.29 5.83 -3.98
N ASP A 97 13.62 5.85 -3.93
CA ASP A 97 14.43 6.90 -4.60
C ASP A 97 14.50 6.74 -6.13
N GLY A 98 14.22 5.53 -6.61
CA GLY A 98 14.29 5.20 -8.03
C GLY A 98 13.12 4.33 -8.49
N PRO A 99 13.09 3.98 -9.78
CA PRO A 99 12.04 3.14 -10.32
C PRO A 99 12.04 1.76 -9.66
N ALA A 100 10.85 1.20 -9.50
CA ALA A 100 10.67 -0.12 -8.92
C ALA A 100 11.28 -1.22 -9.81
N TRP A 101 11.90 -2.21 -9.16
CA TRP A 101 12.62 -3.28 -9.86
C TRP A 101 11.73 -4.08 -10.82
N SER A 102 10.51 -4.40 -10.39
CA SER A 102 9.61 -5.30 -11.15
C SER A 102 8.28 -4.66 -11.54
N TRP A 103 8.05 -3.40 -11.18
CA TRP A 103 6.82 -2.72 -11.52
C TRP A 103 7.04 -1.79 -12.71
N VAL A 104 6.02 -1.69 -13.53
CA VAL A 104 6.00 -0.84 -14.71
C VAL A 104 4.67 -0.13 -14.75
N GLY A 105 4.66 1.12 -15.21
CA GLY A 105 3.40 1.75 -15.55
C GLY A 105 2.91 1.27 -16.92
N GLU A 106 1.61 1.28 -17.09
CA GLU A 106 0.94 0.98 -18.33
C GLU A 106 0.31 2.26 -18.86
N TRP A 107 0.79 2.77 -19.99
CA TRP A 107 0.24 3.96 -20.64
C TRP A 107 -0.55 3.59 -21.88
N ARG A 108 -1.75 4.17 -21.98
CA ARG A 108 -2.65 4.00 -23.13
C ARG A 108 -3.14 5.36 -23.63
N PRO A 109 -3.45 5.50 -24.93
CA PRO A 109 -4.04 6.73 -25.45
C PRO A 109 -5.39 7.02 -24.78
N GLY A 110 -5.57 8.24 -24.28
CA GLY A 110 -6.84 8.81 -23.83
C GLY A 110 -7.72 9.25 -25.00
N GLU A 111 -8.84 9.92 -24.69
CA GLU A 111 -9.82 10.35 -25.70
C GLU A 111 -9.25 11.36 -26.72
N ASP A 112 -8.26 12.15 -26.30
CA ASP A 112 -7.53 13.13 -27.12
C ASP A 112 -6.25 12.56 -27.76
N GLY A 113 -5.95 11.28 -27.51
CA GLY A 113 -4.73 10.61 -27.96
C GLY A 113 -3.50 10.83 -27.06
N GLU A 114 -3.61 11.60 -25.97
CA GLU A 114 -2.53 11.73 -24.99
C GLU A 114 -2.36 10.43 -24.21
N LEU A 115 -1.11 10.02 -23.94
CA LEU A 115 -0.85 8.83 -23.14
C LEU A 115 -1.17 9.08 -21.66
N ILE A 116 -2.20 8.41 -21.15
CA ILE A 116 -2.58 8.41 -19.74
C ILE A 116 -2.06 7.16 -19.04
N LEU A 117 -1.59 7.32 -17.79
CA LEU A 117 -1.28 6.16 -16.95
C LEU A 117 -2.60 5.42 -16.68
N HIS A 118 -2.71 4.24 -17.26
CA HIS A 118 -3.87 3.37 -17.17
C HIS A 118 -3.79 2.46 -15.93
N ASP A 119 -2.61 1.87 -15.68
CA ASP A 119 -2.38 0.98 -14.54
C ASP A 119 -0.90 0.92 -14.13
N VAL A 120 -0.59 0.32 -12.99
CA VAL A 120 0.77 -0.06 -12.58
C VAL A 120 0.76 -1.55 -12.31
N THR A 121 1.63 -2.30 -12.99
CA THR A 121 1.58 -3.76 -13.00
C THR A 121 2.96 -4.38 -12.88
N TRP A 122 3.00 -5.67 -12.57
CA TRP A 122 4.23 -6.46 -12.59
C TRP A 122 4.69 -6.68 -14.02
N ALA A 123 5.97 -6.43 -14.27
CA ALA A 123 6.59 -6.71 -15.55
C ALA A 123 6.56 -8.21 -15.84
N THR A 124 6.02 -8.56 -17.01
CA THR A 124 5.98 -9.93 -17.49
C THR A 124 7.31 -10.32 -18.13
N PRO A 125 7.62 -11.61 -18.27
CA PRO A 125 8.78 -12.07 -19.03
C PRO A 125 8.79 -11.51 -20.47
N ASP A 126 7.66 -11.55 -21.18
CA ASP A 126 7.54 -11.02 -22.54
C ASP A 126 7.87 -9.51 -22.61
N LEU A 127 7.49 -8.75 -21.57
CA LEU A 127 7.84 -7.33 -21.50
C LEU A 127 9.34 -7.13 -21.24
N GLY A 128 9.95 -7.98 -20.39
CA GLY A 128 11.39 -7.96 -20.16
C GLY A 128 12.20 -8.31 -21.42
N GLU A 129 11.71 -9.22 -22.26
CA GLU A 129 12.31 -9.56 -23.55
C GLU A 129 12.18 -8.40 -24.54
N ALA A 130 10.98 -7.83 -24.67
CA ALA A 130 10.75 -6.65 -25.51
C ALA A 130 11.61 -5.46 -25.10
N ALA A 131 11.84 -5.27 -23.79
CA ALA A 131 12.74 -4.24 -23.28
C ALA A 131 14.20 -4.49 -23.66
N ALA A 132 14.65 -5.74 -23.58
CA ALA A 132 16.00 -6.13 -23.98
C ALA A 132 16.25 -5.87 -25.48
N ASP A 133 15.27 -6.21 -26.33
CA ASP A 133 15.31 -5.91 -27.76
C ASP A 133 15.33 -4.40 -28.04
N THR A 134 14.59 -3.63 -27.24
CA THR A 134 14.47 -2.17 -27.43
C THR A 134 15.72 -1.42 -26.97
N PHE A 135 16.31 -1.79 -25.84
CA PHE A 135 17.40 -1.06 -25.21
C PHE A 135 18.79 -1.72 -25.38
N GLY A 136 18.86 -2.91 -25.98
CA GLY A 136 20.10 -3.60 -26.31
C GLY A 136 20.67 -4.44 -25.16
N GLY A 137 19.91 -5.43 -24.69
CA GLY A 137 20.32 -6.41 -23.66
C GLY A 137 20.30 -7.87 -24.16
N ASP A 138 21.12 -8.72 -23.54
CA ASP A 138 21.23 -10.16 -23.88
C ASP A 138 20.23 -11.06 -23.11
N SER A 139 19.41 -10.49 -22.21
CA SER A 139 18.48 -11.19 -21.31
C SER A 139 17.32 -10.26 -20.92
N LEU A 140 16.28 -10.81 -20.27
CA LEU A 140 15.18 -10.06 -19.66
C LEU A 140 15.71 -8.85 -18.87
N LEU A 141 15.31 -7.65 -19.28
CA LEU A 141 15.74 -6.40 -18.66
C LEU A 141 14.67 -5.86 -17.71
N ALA A 142 15.02 -5.71 -16.43
CA ALA A 142 14.07 -5.26 -15.41
C ALA A 142 13.70 -3.77 -15.61
N PRO A 143 12.45 -3.35 -15.33
CA PRO A 143 12.02 -1.96 -15.45
C PRO A 143 12.98 -0.91 -14.86
N SER A 144 13.56 -1.16 -13.68
CA SER A 144 14.51 -0.23 -13.06
C SER A 144 15.84 -0.06 -13.80
N GLU A 145 16.15 -0.97 -14.72
CA GLU A 145 17.36 -0.93 -15.54
C GLU A 145 17.14 -0.19 -16.87
N TRP A 146 15.89 0.18 -17.18
CA TRP A 146 15.57 0.92 -18.39
C TRP A 146 16.10 2.36 -18.28
N PRO A 147 16.40 3.02 -19.41
CA PRO A 147 16.58 4.47 -19.41
C PRO A 147 15.37 5.17 -18.75
N LEU A 148 15.59 6.25 -18.00
CA LEU A 148 14.51 6.93 -17.27
C LEU A 148 13.37 7.42 -18.18
N ALA A 149 13.71 7.82 -19.41
CA ALA A 149 12.75 8.19 -20.46
C ALA A 149 12.49 7.05 -21.46
N GLY A 150 12.87 5.81 -21.10
CA GLY A 150 12.73 4.63 -21.93
C GLY A 150 11.28 4.20 -22.04
N GLU A 151 10.87 3.89 -23.27
CA GLU A 151 9.53 3.40 -23.57
C GLU A 151 9.64 2.05 -24.28
N VAL A 152 8.85 1.08 -23.82
CA VAL A 152 8.71 -0.22 -24.49
C VAL A 152 7.29 -0.31 -25.03
N HIS A 153 7.17 -0.55 -26.33
CA HIS A 153 5.89 -0.68 -27.00
C HIS A 153 5.60 -2.16 -27.20
N LEU A 154 4.54 -2.67 -26.57
CA LEU A 154 4.16 -4.07 -26.67
C LEU A 154 2.63 -4.18 -26.73
N GLY A 155 2.11 -4.89 -27.74
CA GLY A 155 0.67 -5.13 -27.87
C GLY A 155 -0.20 -3.86 -28.01
N GLY A 156 0.36 -2.76 -28.51
CA GLY A 156 -0.34 -1.47 -28.61
C GLY A 156 -0.39 -0.66 -27.31
N VAL A 157 0.36 -1.09 -26.30
CA VAL A 157 0.50 -0.44 -25.00
C VAL A 157 1.92 0.11 -24.86
N VAL A 158 2.06 1.24 -24.19
CA VAL A 158 3.35 1.87 -23.89
C VAL A 158 3.69 1.60 -22.43
N TYR A 159 4.86 1.03 -22.18
CA TYR A 159 5.37 0.74 -20.84
C TYR A 159 6.56 1.65 -20.53
N ARG A 160 6.63 2.16 -19.31
CA ARG A 160 7.72 3.01 -18.80
C ARG A 160 8.07 2.64 -17.35
N PRO A 161 9.33 2.82 -16.92
CA PRO A 161 9.70 2.65 -15.51
C PRO A 161 8.87 3.59 -14.62
N VAL A 162 8.52 3.13 -13.41
CA VAL A 162 7.71 3.90 -12.47
C VAL A 162 8.35 3.95 -11.09
N VAL A 163 8.35 5.14 -10.49
CA VAL A 163 8.58 5.30 -9.05
C VAL A 163 7.23 5.14 -8.37
N LEU A 164 7.08 4.11 -7.54
CA LEU A 164 5.80 3.79 -6.91
C LEU A 164 5.38 4.89 -5.92
N THR A 165 4.10 5.19 -5.90
CA THR A 165 3.44 6.04 -4.90
C THR A 165 2.40 5.24 -4.14
N ALA A 166 2.01 5.70 -2.95
CA ALA A 166 0.97 5.02 -2.18
C ALA A 166 -0.37 4.99 -2.94
N ARG A 167 -0.69 6.04 -3.71
CA ARG A 167 -1.90 6.10 -4.53
C ARG A 167 -1.94 5.01 -5.61
N MET A 168 -0.80 4.64 -6.18
CA MET A 168 -0.73 3.59 -7.20
C MET A 168 -1.08 2.21 -6.63
N LEU A 169 -0.58 1.90 -5.42
CA LEU A 169 -0.73 0.58 -4.81
C LEU A 169 -2.01 0.45 -3.97
N THR A 170 -2.38 1.49 -3.24
CA THR A 170 -3.53 1.50 -2.33
C THR A 170 -4.22 2.87 -2.36
N PRO A 171 -4.94 3.18 -3.46
CA PRO A 171 -5.58 4.48 -3.62
C PRO A 171 -6.60 4.74 -2.50
N PRO A 172 -6.55 5.88 -1.79
CA PRO A 172 -7.34 6.06 -0.57
C PRO A 172 -8.86 6.10 -0.81
N GLU A 173 -9.28 6.46 -2.02
CA GLU A 173 -10.70 6.61 -2.39
C GLU A 173 -11.24 5.41 -3.19
N LYS A 174 -10.39 4.41 -3.49
CA LYS A 174 -10.76 3.24 -4.31
C LYS A 174 -10.18 1.94 -3.73
N GLY A 175 -10.64 0.81 -4.26
CA GLY A 175 -10.13 -0.50 -3.82
C GLY A 175 -10.58 -0.89 -2.41
N ARG A 176 -9.91 -1.89 -1.84
CA ARG A 176 -10.36 -2.57 -0.60
C ARG A 176 -10.19 -1.70 0.66
N TRP A 177 -9.13 -0.89 0.68
CA TRP A 177 -8.78 -0.05 1.83
C TRP A 177 -9.61 1.24 1.95
N ALA A 178 -10.30 1.67 0.87
CA ALA A 178 -11.14 2.85 0.90
C ALA A 178 -12.25 2.79 1.98
N ALA A 179 -12.79 1.60 2.24
CA ALA A 179 -13.79 1.42 3.30
C ALA A 179 -13.20 1.59 4.71
N VAL A 180 -11.97 1.16 4.92
CA VAL A 180 -11.22 1.34 6.19
C VAL A 180 -10.98 2.83 6.43
N TRP A 181 -10.45 3.54 5.43
CA TRP A 181 -10.20 4.98 5.53
C TRP A 181 -11.47 5.78 5.72
N LYS A 182 -12.56 5.39 5.04
CA LYS A 182 -13.86 6.00 5.27
C LYS A 182 -14.34 5.80 6.72
N ALA A 183 -14.22 4.59 7.27
CA ALA A 183 -14.64 4.32 8.64
C ALA A 183 -13.83 5.13 9.66
N MET A 184 -12.50 5.19 9.49
CA MET A 184 -11.65 6.03 10.34
C MET A 184 -12.03 7.51 10.25
N ARG A 185 -12.28 8.04 9.04
CA ARG A 185 -12.73 9.42 8.83
C ARG A 185 -14.05 9.72 9.52
N ASP A 186 -15.02 8.81 9.40
CA ASP A 186 -16.34 8.98 9.98
C ASP A 186 -16.27 8.98 11.52
N LEU A 187 -15.47 8.09 12.11
CA LEU A 187 -15.19 8.10 13.55
C LEU A 187 -14.43 9.36 13.96
N ALA A 188 -13.46 9.82 13.17
CA ALA A 188 -12.68 11.01 13.49
C ALA A 188 -13.54 12.29 13.50
N ALA A 189 -14.62 12.33 12.71
CA ALA A 189 -15.59 13.42 12.77
C ALA A 189 -16.34 13.50 14.12
N GLU A 190 -16.43 12.38 14.86
CA GLU A 190 -17.06 12.30 16.17
C GLU A 190 -16.05 12.45 17.32
N TYR A 191 -14.94 11.71 17.27
CA TYR A 191 -13.98 11.61 18.37
C TYR A 191 -12.78 12.56 18.22
N GLY A 192 -12.51 13.06 17.01
CA GLY A 192 -11.36 13.88 16.64
C GLY A 192 -10.21 13.07 16.02
N ASP A 193 -9.43 13.71 15.15
CA ASP A 193 -8.42 13.05 14.30
C ASP A 193 -7.32 12.30 15.07
N GLU A 194 -6.95 12.78 16.26
CA GLU A 194 -5.95 12.16 17.13
C GLU A 194 -6.53 11.02 18.00
N ASN A 195 -7.85 10.92 18.06
CA ASN A 195 -8.59 10.00 18.92
C ASN A 195 -9.18 8.83 18.12
N VAL A 196 -8.70 8.59 16.90
CA VAL A 196 -9.04 7.42 16.09
C VAL A 196 -7.76 6.83 15.55
N ARG A 197 -7.57 5.53 15.73
CA ARG A 197 -6.41 4.82 15.18
C ARG A 197 -6.77 3.46 14.61
N LEU A 198 -6.05 3.08 13.57
CA LEU A 198 -5.99 1.71 13.09
C LEU A 198 -4.82 1.02 13.79
N VAL A 199 -5.04 -0.18 14.33
CA VAL A 199 -4.00 -1.08 14.83
C VAL A 199 -4.06 -2.37 14.02
N VAL A 200 -2.93 -2.84 13.51
CA VAL A 200 -2.85 -4.07 12.69
C VAL A 200 -1.71 -4.98 13.13
N TRP A 201 -1.87 -6.27 12.85
CA TRP A 201 -0.84 -7.29 12.99
C TRP A 201 -1.05 -8.40 11.95
N PHE A 202 -0.08 -9.29 11.85
CA PHE A 202 -0.03 -10.34 10.82
C PHE A 202 0.24 -11.70 11.45
N GLY A 203 -0.30 -12.78 10.87
CA GLY A 203 -0.17 -14.16 11.34
C GLY A 203 -0.36 -15.20 10.25
#